data_AF-A0A1F6R344-F1
#
_entry.id   AF-A0A1F6R344-F1
#
_cell.length_a   1.000
_cell.length_b   1.000
_cell.length_c   1.000
_cell.angle_alpha   90.00
_cell.angle_beta   90.00
_cell.angle_gamma   90.00
#
_symmetry.space_group_name_H-M   'P 1'
#
loop_
_entity.id
_entity.type
_entity.pdbx_description
1 polymer ?
#
loop_
_entity_poly.entity_id
_entity_poly.type
_entity_poly.pdbx_seq_one_letter_code
_entity_poly.pdbx_strand_id
1 'polypeptide(L)'
;MPFIFAIIFGALAGSFALILELVTLPGDALITGPSQYFAFGSIFTLLGVALIEETSAYLFLRQYALRYFPGTLASVRATLLSGLLFGIGFASLEIALILWNSSGWLVWPLFGILFIHIVTSLIFALFLLYFSQKRPWFAPAPIAGALVLHTLYNAIIAFF
;
A
#
# COMPACT_ATOMS: atom_id res chain seq x y z
N MET A 1 4.57 21.93 4.20
CA MET A 1 5.22 21.09 5.23
C MET A 1 4.51 19.78 5.60
N PRO A 2 3.17 19.58 5.49
CA PRO A 2 2.57 18.27 5.80
C PRO A 2 2.77 17.19 4.72
N PHE A 3 3.12 17.57 3.48
CA PHE A 3 3.19 16.64 2.35
C PHE A 3 4.42 15.74 2.34
N ILE A 4 5.58 16.22 2.80
CA ILE A 4 6.79 15.37 2.97
C ILE A 4 6.50 14.23 3.94
N PHE A 5 5.76 14.53 5.01
CA PHE A 5 5.37 13.52 5.98
C PHE A 5 4.43 12.46 5.39
N ALA A 6 3.66 12.74 4.33
CA ALA A 6 2.87 11.70 3.66
C ALA A 6 3.78 10.59 3.09
N ILE A 7 4.90 10.97 2.45
CA ILE A 7 5.91 10.02 1.93
C ILE A 7 6.51 9.20 3.08
N ILE A 8 6.90 9.87 4.17
CA ILE A 8 7.51 9.20 5.34
C ILE A 8 6.53 8.21 5.97
N PHE A 9 5.27 8.60 6.16
CA PHE A 9 4.24 7.72 6.69
C PHE A 9 3.96 6.54 5.76
N GLY A 10 3.98 6.75 4.44
CA GLY A 10 3.89 5.68 3.45
C GLY A 10 5.04 4.69 3.58
N ALA A 11 6.28 5.17 3.63
CA ALA A 11 7.47 4.30 3.77
C ALA A 11 7.46 3.51 5.09
N LEU A 12 7.01 4.14 6.19
CA LEU A 12 6.82 3.46 7.47
C LEU A 12 5.72 2.39 7.41
N ALA A 13 4.63 2.66 6.70
CA ALA A 13 3.55 1.70 6.49
C ALA A 13 4.02 0.48 5.68
N GLY A 14 4.76 0.70 4.59
CA GLY A 14 5.35 -0.38 3.79
C GLY A 14 6.37 -1.20 4.59
N SER A 15 7.21 -0.53 5.39
CA SER A 15 8.15 -1.22 6.29
C SER A 15 7.43 -2.06 7.35
N PHE A 16 6.33 -1.54 7.89
CA PHE A 16 5.52 -2.26 8.86
C PHE A 16 4.81 -3.47 8.24
N ALA A 17 4.26 -3.34 7.03
CA ALA A 17 3.66 -4.43 6.28
C ALA A 17 4.69 -5.55 6.02
N LEU A 18 5.88 -5.20 5.52
CA LEU A 18 6.96 -6.16 5.29
C LEU A 18 7.36 -6.91 6.56
N ILE A 19 7.49 -6.21 7.70
CA ILE A 19 7.79 -6.86 8.99
C ILE A 19 6.68 -7.86 9.36
N LEU A 20 5.41 -7.50 9.16
CA LEU A 20 4.29 -8.39 9.45
C LEU A 20 4.30 -9.61 8.52
N GLU A 21 4.54 -9.43 7.23
CA GLU A 21 4.66 -10.53 6.26
C GLU A 21 5.79 -11.48 6.65
N LEU A 22 6.97 -10.95 7.01
CA LEU A 22 8.13 -11.74 7.48
C LEU A 22 7.84 -12.61 8.71
N VAL A 23 6.92 -12.17 9.57
CA VAL A 23 6.56 -12.88 10.80
C VAL A 23 5.38 -13.84 10.59
N THR A 24 4.44 -13.50 9.71
CA THR A 24 3.14 -14.17 9.61
C THR A 24 3.01 -15.10 8.41
N LEU A 25 3.80 -14.86 7.36
CA LEU A 25 3.79 -15.67 6.15
C LEU A 25 5.01 -16.58 6.12
N PRO A 26 4.89 -17.79 5.53
CA PRO A 26 6.05 -18.66 5.36
C PRO A 26 7.10 -17.97 4.45
N GLY A 27 8.38 -18.22 4.65
CA GLY A 27 9.46 -17.43 4.03
C GLY A 27 9.54 -17.48 2.49
N ASP A 28 8.84 -18.41 1.85
CA ASP A 28 8.64 -18.50 0.39
C ASP A 28 7.52 -17.57 -0.12
N ALA A 29 6.69 -17.04 0.77
CA ALA A 29 5.61 -16.09 0.51
C ALA A 29 6.04 -14.62 0.64
N LEU A 30 7.35 -14.34 0.62
CA LEU A 30 7.89 -12.98 0.64
C LEU A 30 8.22 -12.52 -0.78
N ILE A 31 7.73 -11.35 -1.15
CA ILE A 31 8.10 -10.72 -2.43
C ILE A 31 9.41 -9.95 -2.22
N THR A 32 10.54 -10.64 -2.30
CA THR A 32 11.88 -10.02 -2.23
C THR A 32 12.63 -10.07 -3.57
N GLY A 33 12.09 -10.77 -4.57
CA GLY A 33 12.68 -10.83 -5.91
C GLY A 33 11.68 -11.17 -7.01
N PRO A 34 12.06 -10.94 -8.29
CA PRO A 34 11.16 -11.10 -9.43
C PRO A 34 10.60 -12.52 -9.60
N SER A 35 11.38 -13.54 -9.25
CA SER A 35 10.98 -14.95 -9.34
C SER A 35 9.96 -15.35 -8.27
N GLN A 36 9.84 -14.59 -7.18
CA GLN A 36 8.92 -14.87 -6.08
C GLN A 36 7.50 -14.36 -6.36
N TYR A 37 7.34 -13.37 -7.24
CA TYR A 37 6.02 -12.97 -7.74
C TYR A 37 5.23 -14.16 -8.33
N PHE A 38 5.93 -15.14 -8.89
CA PHE A 38 5.35 -16.35 -9.49
C PHE A 38 5.36 -17.57 -8.54
N ALA A 39 5.93 -17.44 -7.33
CA ALA A 39 6.02 -18.55 -6.36
C ALA A 39 4.74 -18.74 -5.55
N PHE A 40 3.81 -17.78 -5.60
CA PHE A 40 2.53 -17.84 -4.90
C PHE A 40 1.53 -18.75 -5.62
N GLY A 41 1.50 -20.04 -5.26
CA GLY A 41 0.55 -21.01 -5.80
C GLY A 41 -0.87 -20.93 -5.23
N SER A 42 -1.17 -19.99 -4.32
CA SER A 42 -2.45 -19.92 -3.60
C SER A 42 -3.01 -18.51 -3.51
N ILE A 43 -4.27 -18.36 -3.95
CA ILE A 43 -5.04 -17.11 -3.81
C ILE A 43 -5.19 -16.68 -2.35
N PHE A 44 -5.17 -17.61 -1.39
CA PHE A 44 -5.26 -17.29 0.04
C PHE A 44 -3.99 -16.59 0.54
N THR A 45 -2.83 -16.95 0.01
CA THR A 45 -1.58 -16.26 0.36
C THR A 45 -1.56 -14.85 -0.22
N LEU A 46 -1.98 -14.68 -1.48
CA LEU A 46 -2.09 -13.36 -2.12
C LEU A 46 -3.08 -12.44 -1.39
N LEU A 47 -4.20 -13.00 -0.93
CA LEU A 47 -5.19 -12.31 -0.10
C LEU A 47 -4.59 -11.91 1.26
N GLY A 48 -3.79 -12.78 1.87
CA GLY A 48 -3.11 -12.52 3.14
C GLY A 48 -2.11 -11.36 3.03
N VAL A 49 -1.26 -11.38 2.01
CA VAL A 49 -0.31 -10.29 1.70
C VAL A 49 -1.08 -8.98 1.51
N ALA A 50 -2.04 -8.95 0.58
CA ALA A 50 -2.82 -7.75 0.30
C ALA A 50 -3.57 -7.24 1.56
N LEU A 51 -4.06 -8.14 2.42
CA LEU A 51 -4.70 -7.73 3.68
C LEU A 51 -3.72 -7.03 4.63
N ILE A 52 -2.51 -7.56 4.78
CA ILE A 52 -1.46 -6.97 5.61
C ILE A 52 -1.07 -5.60 5.10
N GLU A 53 -0.79 -5.48 3.80
CA GLU A 53 -0.38 -4.23 3.15
C GLU A 53 -1.47 -3.16 3.26
N GLU A 54 -2.68 -3.48 2.83
CA GLU A 54 -3.79 -2.52 2.78
C GLU A 54 -4.25 -2.08 4.17
N THR A 55 -4.22 -2.99 5.15
CA THR A 55 -4.51 -2.63 6.55
C THR A 55 -3.43 -1.72 7.11
N SER A 56 -2.16 -2.01 6.83
CA SER A 56 -1.02 -1.18 7.27
C SER A 56 -1.09 0.22 6.66
N ALA A 57 -1.33 0.31 5.35
CA ALA A 57 -1.52 1.56 4.62
C ALA A 57 -2.65 2.40 5.22
N TYR A 58 -3.83 1.79 5.43
CA TYR A 58 -4.98 2.47 6.02
C TYR A 58 -4.68 3.02 7.43
N LEU A 59 -4.06 2.21 8.30
CA LEU A 59 -3.75 2.61 9.67
C LEU A 59 -2.79 3.78 9.72
N PHE A 60 -1.70 3.74 8.95
CA PHE A 60 -0.70 4.81 8.94
C PHE A 60 -1.22 6.08 8.26
N LEU A 61 -1.94 5.98 7.15
CA LEU A 61 -2.55 7.14 6.52
C LEU A 61 -3.61 7.79 7.42
N ARG A 62 -4.30 6.99 8.24
CA ARG A 62 -5.20 7.51 9.28
C ARG A 62 -4.43 8.28 10.36
N GLN A 63 -3.30 7.79 10.84
CA GLN A 63 -2.48 8.54 11.81
C GLN A 63 -1.95 9.85 11.22
N TYR A 64 -1.52 9.81 9.95
CA TYR A 64 -1.17 11.02 9.20
C TYR A 64 -2.33 12.02 9.14
N ALA A 65 -3.54 11.54 8.77
CA ALA A 65 -4.74 12.37 8.70
C ALA A 65 -5.08 13.01 10.04
N LEU A 66 -5.10 12.24 11.13
CA LEU A 66 -5.38 12.74 12.48
C LEU A 66 -4.36 13.77 12.96
N ARG A 67 -3.09 13.61 12.57
CA ARG A 67 -2.00 14.49 13.01
C ARG A 67 -1.98 15.82 12.26
N TYR A 68 -2.17 15.79 10.94
CA TYR A 68 -1.92 16.94 10.07
C TYR A 68 -3.19 17.60 9.51
N PHE A 69 -4.34 16.94 9.62
CA PHE A 69 -5.65 17.50 9.26
C PHE A 69 -6.65 17.34 10.43
N PRO A 70 -6.34 17.86 11.63
CA PRO A 70 -7.22 17.69 12.78
C PRO A 70 -8.50 18.53 12.62
N GLY A 71 -9.63 17.85 12.39
CA GLY A 71 -10.96 18.46 12.48
C GLY A 71 -11.39 19.33 11.29
N THR A 72 -10.59 19.40 10.22
CA THR A 72 -10.93 20.10 8.97
C THR A 72 -10.71 19.21 7.76
N LEU A 73 -11.77 19.02 6.96
CA LEU A 73 -11.67 18.28 5.70
C LEU A 73 -10.59 18.91 4.82
N ALA A 74 -9.71 18.07 4.28
CA ALA A 74 -8.69 18.54 3.35
C ALA A 74 -9.35 18.95 2.03
N SER A 75 -8.75 19.91 1.32
CA SER A 75 -9.16 20.18 -0.05
C SER A 75 -8.93 18.96 -0.94
N VAL A 76 -9.67 18.85 -2.05
CA VAL A 76 -9.49 17.74 -3.03
C VAL A 76 -8.03 17.67 -3.49
N ARG A 77 -7.42 18.82 -3.79
CA ARG A 77 -6.00 18.89 -4.22
C ARG A 77 -5.06 18.36 -3.14
N ALA A 78 -5.25 18.76 -1.88
CA ALA A 78 -4.42 18.27 -0.78
C ALA A 78 -4.61 16.76 -0.56
N THR A 79 -5.85 16.28 -0.66
CA THR A 79 -6.19 14.86 -0.53
C THR A 79 -5.50 14.01 -1.59
N LEU A 80 -5.63 14.39 -2.87
CA LEU A 80 -5.01 13.68 -3.98
C LEU A 80 -3.48 13.70 -3.87
N LEU A 81 -2.89 14.85 -3.51
CA LEU A 81 -1.44 14.96 -3.32
C LEU A 81 -0.95 14.09 -2.15
N SER A 82 -1.65 14.09 -1.01
CA SER A 82 -1.30 13.25 0.13
C SER A 82 -1.41 11.77 -0.20
N GLY A 83 -2.47 11.34 -0.90
CA GLY A 83 -2.62 9.94 -1.34
C GLY A 83 -1.53 9.51 -2.31
N LEU A 84 -1.21 10.35 -3.30
CA LEU A 84 -0.12 10.10 -4.25
C LEU A 84 1.23 9.93 -3.55
N LEU A 85 1.58 10.90 -2.70
CA LEU A 85 2.87 10.90 -1.99
C LEU A 85 2.99 9.75 -0.99
N PHE A 86 1.89 9.42 -0.30
CA PHE A 86 1.84 8.27 0.58
C PHE A 86 2.04 6.96 -0.19
N GLY A 87 1.35 6.76 -1.31
CA GLY A 87 1.52 5.57 -2.17
C GLY A 87 2.93 5.44 -2.73
N ILE A 88 3.56 6.54 -3.15
CA ILE A 88 4.98 6.56 -3.55
C ILE A 88 5.87 6.12 -2.38
N GLY A 89 5.63 6.67 -1.19
CA GLY A 89 6.36 6.29 0.02
C GLY A 89 6.23 4.80 0.33
N PHE A 90 5.02 4.26 0.27
CA PHE A 90 4.74 2.85 0.50
C PHE A 90 5.48 1.95 -0.50
N ALA A 91 5.29 2.19 -1.79
CA ALA A 91 5.88 1.41 -2.87
C ALA A 91 7.42 1.46 -2.89
N SER A 92 8.02 2.52 -2.32
CA SER A 92 9.47 2.75 -2.42
C SER A 92 10.31 1.60 -1.85
N LEU A 93 9.85 0.94 -0.78
CA LEU A 93 10.57 -0.16 -0.15
C LEU A 93 10.55 -1.41 -1.02
N GLU A 94 9.38 -1.80 -1.50
CA GLU A 94 9.20 -2.97 -2.37
C GLU A 94 10.00 -2.80 -3.68
N ILE A 95 9.91 -1.61 -4.29
CA ILE A 95 10.71 -1.25 -5.47
C ILE A 95 12.21 -1.33 -5.17
N ALA A 96 12.67 -0.82 -4.03
CA ALA A 96 14.09 -0.88 -3.66
C ALA A 96 14.58 -2.32 -3.47
N LEU A 97 13.78 -3.20 -2.85
CA LEU A 97 14.12 -4.62 -2.67
C LEU A 97 14.22 -5.35 -4.00
N ILE A 98 13.30 -5.10 -4.93
CA ILE A 98 13.32 -5.70 -6.26
C ILE A 98 14.53 -5.22 -7.06
N LEU A 99 14.81 -3.91 -7.03
CA LEU A 99 15.96 -3.32 -7.72
C LEU A 99 17.29 -3.85 -7.15
N TRP A 100 17.34 -4.11 -5.84
CA TRP A 100 18.52 -4.69 -5.19
C TRP A 100 18.78 -6.15 -5.60
N ASN A 101 17.71 -6.93 -5.78
CA ASN A 101 17.80 -8.37 -6.05
C ASN A 101 17.68 -8.75 -7.54
N SER A 102 17.44 -7.80 -8.45
CA SER A 102 17.27 -8.09 -9.88
C SER A 102 18.45 -7.60 -10.72
N SER A 103 19.04 -8.52 -11.49
CA SER A 103 20.12 -8.23 -12.45
C SER A 103 19.62 -7.83 -13.84
N GLY A 104 18.30 -7.70 -14.06
CA GLY A 104 17.74 -7.39 -15.37
C GLY A 104 16.35 -6.73 -15.37
N TRP A 105 16.26 -5.60 -16.10
CA TRP A 105 15.19 -5.04 -16.98
C TRP A 105 13.69 -5.31 -16.76
N LEU A 106 13.25 -5.91 -15.66
CA LEU A 106 11.82 -6.03 -15.33
C LEU A 106 11.32 -4.71 -14.74
N VAL A 107 11.20 -3.70 -15.61
CA VAL A 107 10.66 -2.37 -15.27
C VAL A 107 9.13 -2.42 -15.14
N TRP A 108 8.47 -3.34 -15.86
CA TRP A 108 7.01 -3.44 -15.90
C TRP A 108 6.36 -3.76 -14.53
N PRO A 109 6.86 -4.71 -13.73
CA PRO A 109 6.35 -4.92 -12.37
C PRO A 109 6.46 -3.67 -11.48
N LEU A 110 7.55 -2.89 -11.61
CA LEU A 110 7.76 -1.68 -10.81
C LEU A 110 6.67 -0.63 -11.03
N PHE A 111 6.24 -0.44 -12.28
CA PHE A 111 5.13 0.46 -12.57
C PHE A 111 3.80 -0.08 -12.04
N GLY A 112 3.59 -1.40 -12.08
CA GLY A 112 2.42 -2.05 -11.48
C GLY A 112 2.34 -1.84 -9.97
N ILE A 113 3.45 -2.05 -9.26
CA ILE A 113 3.57 -1.87 -7.81
C ILE A 113 3.28 -0.43 -7.44
N LEU A 114 3.95 0.50 -8.12
CA LEU A 114 3.73 1.92 -7.89
C LEU A 114 2.27 2.31 -8.15
N PHE A 115 1.69 1.79 -9.23
CA PHE A 115 0.30 2.06 -9.59
C PHE A 115 -0.68 1.55 -8.54
N ILE A 116 -0.57 0.28 -8.12
CA ILE A 116 -1.52 -0.30 -7.16
C ILE A 116 -1.47 0.47 -5.82
N HIS A 117 -0.28 0.72 -5.29
CA HIS A 117 -0.10 1.44 -4.03
C HIS A 117 -0.55 2.89 -4.11
N ILE A 118 -0.38 3.57 -5.25
CA ILE A 118 -0.95 4.91 -5.46
C ILE A 118 -2.48 4.85 -5.47
N VAL A 119 -3.07 3.91 -6.20
CA VAL A 119 -4.53 3.82 -6.34
C VAL A 119 -5.19 3.51 -5.01
N THR A 120 -4.70 2.52 -4.27
CA THR A 120 -5.26 2.16 -2.96
C THR A 120 -5.06 3.29 -1.94
N SER A 121 -3.89 3.94 -1.96
CA SER A 121 -3.62 5.13 -1.13
C SER A 121 -4.53 6.31 -1.47
N LEU A 122 -4.88 6.53 -2.74
CA LEU A 122 -5.84 7.55 -3.15
C LEU A 122 -7.25 7.23 -2.65
N ILE A 123 -7.68 5.96 -2.72
CA ILE A 123 -8.96 5.51 -2.15
C ILE A 123 -9.01 5.81 -0.65
N PHE A 124 -7.96 5.44 0.08
CA PHE A 124 -7.88 5.72 1.51
C PHE A 124 -7.79 7.21 1.83
N ALA A 125 -7.02 7.99 1.06
CA ALA A 125 -6.92 9.43 1.25
C ALA A 125 -8.27 10.12 1.02
N LEU A 126 -8.98 9.79 -0.06
CA LEU A 126 -10.33 10.30 -0.33
C LEU A 126 -11.28 9.96 0.82
N PHE A 127 -11.23 8.72 1.29
CA PHE A 127 -12.06 8.30 2.40
C PHE A 127 -11.73 9.05 3.70
N LEU A 128 -10.46 9.09 4.11
CA LEU A 128 -10.02 9.61 5.42
C LEU A 128 -9.96 11.15 5.48
N LEU A 129 -9.49 11.80 4.41
CA LEU A 129 -9.22 13.24 4.42
C LEU A 129 -10.37 14.08 3.85
N TYR A 130 -11.16 13.52 2.92
CA TYR A 130 -12.21 14.26 2.22
C TYR A 130 -13.62 13.86 2.64
N PHE A 131 -13.93 12.57 2.75
CA PHE A 131 -15.29 12.11 3.07
C PHE A 131 -15.54 11.90 4.57
N SER A 132 -14.55 11.43 5.33
CA SER A 132 -14.78 10.89 6.67
C SER A 132 -13.60 11.13 7.63
N GLN A 133 -13.41 12.37 8.05
CA GLN A 133 -12.52 12.66 9.19
C GLN A 133 -13.15 12.34 10.56
N LYS A 134 -14.49 12.25 10.64
CA LYS A 134 -15.24 12.22 11.91
C LYS A 134 -15.68 10.83 12.36
N ARG A 135 -15.41 9.75 11.62
CA ARG A 135 -15.88 8.42 12.02
C ARG A 135 -14.91 7.77 13.00
N PRO A 136 -15.41 7.37 14.18
CA PRO A 136 -14.63 6.56 15.08
C PRO A 136 -14.58 5.14 14.49
N TRP A 137 -13.35 4.75 14.12
CA TRP A 137 -12.90 3.36 14.04
C TRP A 137 -13.36 2.60 12.78
N PHE A 138 -12.34 2.23 11.99
CA PHE A 138 -12.36 1.23 10.91
C PHE A 138 -13.49 1.33 9.87
N ALA A 139 -13.13 1.70 8.64
CA ALA A 139 -14.06 1.69 7.52
C ALA A 139 -13.85 0.41 6.69
N PRO A 140 -14.72 -0.60 6.81
CA PRO A 140 -14.53 -1.87 6.13
C PRO A 140 -14.66 -1.74 4.60
N ALA A 141 -15.49 -0.80 4.12
CA ALA A 141 -15.74 -0.62 2.69
C ALA A 141 -14.48 -0.23 1.87
N PRO A 142 -13.72 0.84 2.22
CA PRO A 142 -12.51 1.18 1.46
C PRO A 142 -11.45 0.07 1.56
N ILE A 143 -11.31 -0.60 2.71
CA ILE A 143 -10.36 -1.71 2.88
C ILE A 143 -10.76 -2.90 2.00
N ALA A 144 -12.04 -3.28 1.97
CA ALA A 144 -12.50 -4.36 1.11
C ALA A 144 -12.28 -4.05 -0.39
N GLY A 145 -12.52 -2.82 -0.82
CA GLY A 145 -12.27 -2.39 -2.20
C GLY A 145 -10.78 -2.43 -2.56
N ALA A 146 -9.91 -1.92 -1.68
CA ALA A 146 -8.47 -1.96 -1.86
C ALA A 146 -7.94 -3.40 -1.87
N LEU A 147 -8.44 -4.25 -0.96
CA LEU A 147 -8.10 -5.67 -0.87
C LEU A 147 -8.42 -6.41 -2.16
N VAL A 148 -9.62 -6.24 -2.72
CA VAL A 148 -10.00 -6.85 -4.00
C VAL A 148 -9.09 -6.39 -5.13
N LEU A 149 -8.82 -5.09 -5.21
CA LEU A 149 -8.00 -4.53 -6.28
C LEU A 149 -6.55 -5.04 -6.19
N HIS A 150 -5.97 -5.05 -5.00
CA HIS A 150 -4.60 -5.47 -4.78
C HIS A 150 -4.46 -6.99 -4.94
N THR A 151 -5.36 -7.79 -4.38
CA THR A 151 -5.35 -9.24 -4.62
C THR A 151 -5.50 -9.57 -6.10
N LEU A 152 -6.33 -8.83 -6.85
CA LEU A 152 -6.46 -9.01 -8.30
C LEU A 152 -5.16 -8.66 -9.03
N TYR A 153 -4.50 -7.55 -8.67
CA TYR A 153 -3.20 -7.18 -9.21
C TYR A 153 -2.15 -8.28 -8.96
N ASN A 154 -2.05 -8.76 -7.72
CA ASN A 154 -1.14 -9.84 -7.35
C ASN A 154 -1.46 -11.13 -8.11
N ALA A 155 -2.75 -11.46 -8.28
CA ALA A 155 -3.18 -12.63 -9.04
C ALA A 155 -2.85 -12.51 -10.54
N ILE A 156 -3.00 -11.32 -11.13
CA ILE A 156 -2.62 -11.08 -12.52
C ILE A 156 -1.14 -11.36 -12.72
N ILE A 157 -0.28 -10.86 -11.82
CA ILE A 157 1.16 -11.08 -11.92
C ILE A 157 1.54 -12.54 -11.64
N ALA A 158 0.90 -13.18 -10.66
CA ALA A 158 1.27 -14.53 -10.25
C ALA A 158 0.83 -15.60 -11.25
N PHE A 159 -0.30 -15.39 -11.95
CA PHE A 159 -0.95 -16.43 -12.76
C PHE A 159 -0.97 -16.18 -14.28
N PHE A 160 -0.61 -14.98 -14.76
CA PHE A 160 -0.67 -14.61 -16.19
C PHE A 160 0.62 -13.92 -16.66
#